data_AF-A0A968JZR8-F1
#
_entry.id   AF-A0A968JZR8-F1
#
_cell.length_a   1.000
_cell.length_b   1.000
_cell.length_c   1.000
_cell.angle_alpha   90.00
_cell.angle_beta   90.00
_cell.angle_gamma   90.00
#
_symmetry.space_group_name_H-M   'P 1'
#
loop_
_entity.id
_entity.type
_entity.pdbx_description
1 polymer ?
#
loop_
_entity_poly.entity_id
_entity_poly.type
_entity_poly.pdbx_seq_one_letter_code
_entity_poly.pdbx_strand_id
1 'polypeptide(L)'
;VPYLLRSLEQALRAGYSLRQGVVRVAADVDGLDGLAADLDAGAALDEAFARWAAGRPEPDARLLTGAVRLQLDAGGNLADTFGILHRVLERR
;
A
#
# COMPACT_ATOMS: atom_id res chain seq x y z
N VAL A 1 -1.91 -10.09 -2.35
CA VAL A 1 -2.35 -8.73 -1.94
C VAL A 1 -3.11 -8.66 -0.61
N PRO A 2 -3.99 -9.61 -0.23
CA PRO A 2 -4.68 -9.55 1.07
C PRO A 2 -3.73 -9.47 2.28
N TYR A 3 -2.65 -10.26 2.28
CA TYR A 3 -1.60 -10.19 3.32
C TYR A 3 -0.95 -8.80 3.37
N LEU A 4 -0.57 -8.24 2.22
CA LEU A 4 0.00 -6.90 2.11
C LEU A 4 -0.90 -5.82 2.72
N LEU A 5 -2.19 -5.82 2.37
CA LEU A 5 -3.17 -4.89 2.91
C LEU A 5 -3.27 -4.98 4.44
N ARG A 6 -3.29 -6.20 4.97
CA ARG A 6 -3.34 -6.44 6.41
C ARG A 6 -2.07 -5.95 7.11
N SER A 7 -0.90 -6.22 6.55
CA SER A 7 0.38 -5.77 7.11
C SER A 7 0.52 -4.25 7.09
N LEU A 8 0.07 -3.59 6.02
CA LEU A 8 0.02 -2.12 5.93
C LEU A 8 -0.99 -1.52 6.91
N GLU A 9 -2.18 -2.11 7.03
CA GLU A 9 -3.16 -1.70 8.04
C GLU A 9 -2.55 -1.75 9.45
N GLN A 10 -1.90 -2.85 9.81
CA GLN A 10 -1.26 -3.00 11.13
C GLN A 10 -0.17 -1.96 11.36
N ALA A 11 0.65 -1.66 10.35
CA ALA A 11 1.68 -0.63 10.46
C ALA A 11 1.05 0.75 10.71
N LEU A 12 0.00 1.11 9.96
CA LEU A 12 -0.69 2.39 10.15
C LEU A 12 -1.35 2.49 11.53
N ARG A 13 -2.00 1.41 12.01
CA ARG A 13 -2.59 1.36 13.36
C ARG A 13 -1.54 1.45 14.47
N ALA A 14 -0.31 1.00 14.21
CA ALA A 14 0.82 1.15 15.12
C ALA A 14 1.45 2.56 15.10
N GLY A 15 0.90 3.49 14.32
CA GLY A 15 1.34 4.89 14.24
C GLY A 15 2.45 5.15 13.22
N TYR A 16 2.82 4.16 12.39
CA TYR A 16 3.74 4.39 11.28
C TYR A 16 3.05 5.21 10.19
N SER A 17 3.79 6.13 9.56
CA SER A 17 3.37 6.72 8.28
C SER A 17 3.27 5.64 7.19
N LEU A 18 2.53 5.91 6.11
CA LEU A 18 2.45 4.97 4.98
C LEU A 18 3.83 4.63 4.41
N ARG A 19 4.73 5.63 4.30
CA ARG A 19 6.12 5.42 3.88
C ARG A 19 6.83 4.41 4.77
N GLN A 20 6.83 4.65 6.09
CA GLN A 20 7.45 3.75 7.06
C GLN A 20 6.80 2.36 7.06
N GLY A 21 5.48 2.29 6.90
CA GLY A 21 4.74 1.05 6.80
C GLY A 21 5.16 0.22 5.59
N VAL A 22 5.29 0.83 4.42
CA VAL A 22 5.74 0.14 3.20
C VAL A 22 7.18 -0.36 3.36
N VAL A 23 8.11 0.49 3.83
CA VAL A 23 9.51 0.08 4.04
C VAL A 23 9.60 -1.08 5.04
N ARG A 24 8.83 -1.04 6.12
CA ARG A 24 8.78 -2.12 7.11
C ARG A 24 8.25 -3.42 6.50
N VAL A 25 7.12 -3.35 5.78
CA VAL A 25 6.45 -4.52 5.22
C VAL A 25 7.26 -5.13 4.07
N ALA A 26 8.08 -4.34 3.37
CA ALA A 26 8.95 -4.82 2.31
C ALA A 26 9.99 -5.85 2.79
N ALA A 27 10.35 -5.84 4.08
CA ALA A 27 11.22 -6.86 4.64
C ALA A 27 10.57 -8.27 4.67
N ASP A 28 9.24 -8.33 4.67
CA ASP A 28 8.47 -9.57 4.83
C ASP A 28 7.64 -9.94 3.59
N VAL A 29 7.55 -9.05 2.59
CA VAL A 29 6.68 -9.22 1.41
C VAL A 29 7.47 -8.98 0.12
N ASP A 30 7.68 -10.07 -0.61
CA ASP A 30 8.38 -10.04 -1.90
C ASP A 30 7.71 -9.09 -2.91
N GLY A 31 8.56 -8.39 -3.66
CA GLY A 31 8.14 -7.47 -4.72
C GLY A 31 7.83 -6.05 -4.23
N LEU A 32 7.94 -5.76 -2.94
CA LEU A 32 7.86 -4.37 -2.46
C LEU A 32 9.20 -3.64 -2.52
N ASP A 33 10.32 -4.31 -2.80
CA ASP A 33 11.66 -3.73 -2.73
C ASP A 33 11.81 -2.45 -3.54
N GLY A 34 11.33 -2.46 -4.78
CA GLY A 34 11.36 -1.27 -5.65
C GLY A 34 10.50 -0.12 -5.11
N LEU A 35 9.32 -0.44 -4.55
CA LEU A 35 8.43 0.57 -3.96
C LEU A 35 9.05 1.15 -2.67
N ALA A 36 9.63 0.30 -1.83
CA ALA A 36 10.31 0.73 -0.62
C ALA A 36 11.51 1.63 -0.95
N ALA A 37 12.33 1.24 -1.94
CA ALA A 37 13.47 2.03 -2.40
C ALA A 37 13.05 3.41 -2.94
N ASP A 38 11.99 3.46 -3.76
CA ASP A 38 11.44 4.72 -4.26
C ASP A 38 10.99 5.63 -3.13
N LEU A 39 10.28 5.08 -2.15
CA LEU A 39 9.76 5.86 -1.02
C LEU A 39 10.87 6.32 -0.07
N ASP A 40 11.92 5.53 0.11
CA ASP A 40 13.10 5.88 0.91
C ASP A 40 13.94 6.97 0.23
N ALA A 41 14.03 6.92 -1.11
CA ALA A 41 14.62 7.98 -1.93
C ALA A 41 13.78 9.27 -1.99
N GLY A 42 12.62 9.31 -1.32
CA GLY A 42 11.78 10.50 -1.22
C GLY A 42 10.78 10.69 -2.34
N ALA A 43 10.52 9.67 -3.16
CA ALA A 43 9.48 9.73 -4.19
C ALA A 43 8.10 10.05 -3.58
N ALA A 44 7.25 10.69 -4.39
CA ALA A 44 5.86 10.92 -4.05
C ALA A 44 5.11 9.58 -3.94
N LEU A 45 4.19 9.48 -2.96
CA LEU A 45 3.48 8.24 -2.67
C LEU A 45 2.67 7.73 -3.88
N ASP A 46 1.91 8.61 -4.51
CA ASP A 46 1.08 8.26 -5.66
C ASP A 46 1.91 7.78 -6.85
N GLU A 47 3.03 8.45 -7.13
CA GLU A 47 3.94 8.09 -8.21
C GLU A 47 4.63 6.74 -7.96
N ALA A 48 5.13 6.52 -6.74
CA ALA A 48 5.81 5.28 -6.38
C ALA A 48 4.85 4.08 -6.46
N PHE A 49 3.63 4.22 -5.94
CA PHE A 49 2.61 3.17 -6.06
C PHE A 49 2.17 2.94 -7.52
N ALA A 50 2.06 4.00 -8.33
CA ALA A 50 1.75 3.87 -9.75
C ALA A 50 2.83 3.11 -10.51
N ARG A 51 4.12 3.43 -10.29
CA ARG A 51 5.25 2.69 -10.89
C ARG A 51 5.26 1.23 -10.46
N TRP A 52 5.07 0.98 -9.16
CA TRP A 52 4.97 -0.37 -8.62
C TRP A 52 3.81 -1.17 -9.25
N ALA A 53 2.63 -0.57 -9.41
CA ALA A 53 1.50 -1.24 -10.04
C ALA A 53 1.62 -1.41 -11.56
N ALA A 54 2.37 -0.54 -12.25
CA ALA A 54 2.59 -0.64 -13.69
C ALA A 54 3.38 -1.92 -14.07
N GLY A 55 4.29 -2.36 -13.21
CA GLY A 55 5.02 -3.61 -13.39
C GLY A 55 4.22 -4.88 -13.08
N ARG A 56 2.93 -4.77 -12.78
CA ARG A 56 2.09 -5.86 -12.26
C ARG A 56 0.82 -6.08 -13.08
N PRO A 57 0.57 -7.30 -13.59
CA PRO A 57 -0.66 -7.61 -14.30
C PRO A 57 -1.88 -7.75 -13.36
N GLU A 58 -1.67 -7.92 -12.05
CA GLU A 58 -2.75 -8.23 -11.11
C GLU A 58 -3.65 -7.01 -10.85
N PRO A 59 -4.98 -7.17 -10.93
CA PRO A 59 -5.93 -6.09 -10.65
C PRO A 59 -5.84 -5.57 -9.21
N ASP A 60 -5.39 -6.40 -8.28
CA ASP A 60 -5.25 -6.07 -6.87
C ASP A 60 -4.18 -4.98 -6.62
N ALA A 61 -3.10 -4.95 -7.40
CA ALA A 61 -2.07 -3.91 -7.30
C ALA A 61 -2.61 -2.54 -7.72
N ARG A 62 -3.48 -2.53 -8.73
CA ARG A 62 -4.17 -1.32 -9.20
C ARG A 62 -5.20 -0.83 -8.18
N LEU A 63 -5.93 -1.76 -7.53
CA LEU A 63 -6.86 -1.43 -6.45
C LEU A 63 -6.14 -0.78 -5.25
N LEU A 64 -5.00 -1.34 -4.83
CA LEU A 64 -4.20 -0.76 -3.75
C LEU A 64 -3.73 0.67 -4.10
N THR A 65 -3.24 0.86 -5.31
CA THR A 65 -2.80 2.18 -5.79
C THR A 65 -3.96 3.17 -5.85
N GLY A 66 -5.13 2.75 -6.35
CA GLY A 66 -6.33 3.58 -6.38
C GLY A 66 -6.79 3.99 -4.98
N ALA A 67 -6.71 3.09 -4.01
CA ALA A 67 -7.05 3.36 -2.62
C ALA A 67 -6.11 4.39 -1.98
N VAL A 68 -4.80 4.27 -2.23
CA VAL A 68 -3.80 5.25 -1.76
C VAL A 68 -4.05 6.62 -2.39
N ARG A 69 -4.29 6.68 -3.71
CA ARG A 69 -4.58 7.96 -4.40
C ARG A 69 -5.85 8.62 -3.89
N LEU A 70 -6.96 7.88 -3.82
CA LEU A 70 -8.22 8.39 -3.28
C LEU A 70 -8.04 8.94 -1.86
N GLN A 71 -7.21 8.28 -1.05
CA GLN A 71 -6.92 8.73 0.29
C GLN A 71 -6.10 10.02 0.34
N LEU A 72 -5.09 10.15 -0.54
CA LEU A 72 -4.28 11.36 -0.65
C LEU A 72 -5.13 12.56 -1.11
N ASP A 73 -6.10 12.33 -2.00
CA ASP A 73 -6.96 13.38 -2.56
C ASP A 73 -8.11 13.77 -1.61
N ALA A 74 -8.79 12.80 -1.01
CA ALA A 74 -10.01 13.03 -0.22
C ALA A 74 -9.76 13.13 1.30
N GLY A 75 -8.58 12.73 1.78
CA GLY A 75 -8.29 12.63 3.22
C GLY A 75 -9.03 11.48 3.92
N GLY A 76 -8.81 11.32 5.23
CA GLY A 76 -9.40 10.25 6.07
C GLY A 76 -8.39 9.23 6.65
N ASN A 77 -8.88 8.04 7.02
CA ASN A 77 -8.06 7.01 7.66
C ASN A 77 -7.70 5.85 6.70
N LEU A 78 -6.47 5.89 6.18
CA LEU A 78 -5.95 4.87 5.26
C LEU A 78 -5.94 3.45 5.88
N ALA A 79 -5.79 3.33 7.21
CA ALA A 79 -5.82 2.04 7.88
C ALA A 79 -7.18 1.35 7.72
N ASP A 80 -8.27 2.11 7.86
CA ASP A 80 -9.62 1.58 7.70
C ASP A 80 -9.91 1.21 6.25
N THR A 81 -9.42 2.03 5.29
CA THR A 81 -9.50 1.73 3.85
C THR A 81 -8.81 0.40 3.52
N PHE A 82 -7.59 0.17 4.03
CA PHE A 82 -6.89 -1.09 3.83
C PHE A 82 -7.60 -2.28 4.50
N GLY A 83 -8.15 -2.10 5.70
CA GLY A 83 -8.94 -3.14 6.37
C GLY A 83 -10.26 -3.47 5.65
N ILE A 84 -10.90 -2.50 4.98
CA ILE A 84 -12.05 -2.75 4.10
C ILE A 84 -11.63 -3.55 2.87
N LEU A 85 -10.58 -3.13 2.18
CA LEU A 85 -10.09 -3.81 0.97
C LEU A 85 -9.64 -5.24 1.25
N HIS A 86 -8.94 -5.45 2.37
CA HIS A 86 -8.55 -6.79 2.83
C HIS A 86 -9.78 -7.70 2.94
N ARG A 87 -10.82 -7.27 3.67
CA ARG A 87 -12.06 -8.04 3.85
C ARG A 87 -12.82 -8.28 2.54
N VAL A 88 -12.79 -7.33 1.60
CA VAL A 88 -13.44 -7.49 0.29
C VAL A 88 -12.70 -8.53 -0.55
N LEU A 89 -11.36 -8.50 -0.56
CA LEU A 89 -10.55 -9.43 -1.34
C LEU A 89 -10.53 -10.84 -0.75
N GLU A 90 -10.63 -11.00 0.58
CA GLU A 90 -10.75 -12.33 1.21
C GLU A 90 -12.08 -13.04 0.91
N ARG A 91 -13.11 -12.30 0.46
CA ARG A 91 -14.44 -12.85 0.15
C ARG A 91 -14.62 -13.24 -1.32
N ARG A 92 -13.60 -13.03 -2.15
CA ARG A 92 -13.60 -13.40 -3.58
C ARG A 92 -12.95 -14.77 -3.77
#